data_AF-A4X7B8-F1
#
_entry.id   AF-A4X7B8-F1
#
_cell.length_a   1.000
_cell.length_b   1.000
_cell.length_c   1.000
_cell.angle_alpha   90.00
_cell.angle_beta   90.00
_cell.angle_gamma   90.00
#
_symmetry.space_group_name_H-M   'P 1'
#
loop_
_entity.id
_entity.type
_entity.pdbx_description
1 polymer ?
#
loop_
_entity_poly.entity_id
_entity_poly.type
_entity_poly.pdbx_seq_one_letter_code
_entity_poly.pdbx_strand_id
1 'polypeptide(L)'
;MDPWNAEPAFSFEGTLEATVCLWRRHDEEQWHAGEIDFPDGDDPDGASRLFKVLVEGAPAAYHRFAEDYYETAIDLEAVGEIFALRPLTNELVRRLNADRVVTDLAEDLAEIGYPSRPV
;
A
#
# COMPACT_ATOMS: atom_id res chain seq x y z
N MET A 1 15.67 10.31 25.38
CA MET A 1 15.56 10.33 23.90
C MET A 1 16.34 9.14 23.40
N ASP A 2 15.63 8.07 23.07
CA ASP A 2 16.25 6.86 22.52
C ASP A 2 16.83 7.13 21.12
N PRO A 3 17.98 6.53 20.77
CA PRO A 3 18.73 6.88 19.56
C PRO A 3 18.01 6.54 18.25
N TRP A 4 16.96 5.72 18.28
CA TRP A 4 16.26 5.22 17.10
C TRP A 4 15.26 6.22 16.50
N ASN A 5 14.76 7.17 17.30
CA ASN A 5 13.81 8.19 16.81
C ASN A 5 14.45 9.17 15.81
N ALA A 6 15.78 9.19 15.71
CA ALA A 6 16.54 10.01 14.77
C ALA A 6 17.29 9.19 13.71
N GLU A 7 17.04 7.88 13.62
CA GLU A 7 17.68 7.01 12.64
C GLU A 7 17.22 7.36 11.21
N PRO A 8 18.12 7.81 10.32
CA PRO A 8 17.76 8.22 8.96
C PRO A 8 17.05 7.12 8.15
N ALA A 9 17.34 5.85 8.43
CA ALA A 9 16.67 4.73 7.76
C ALA A 9 15.15 4.66 8.03
N PHE A 10 14.66 5.31 9.08
CA PHE A 10 13.23 5.35 9.44
C PHE A 10 12.62 6.73 9.21
N SER A 11 13.26 7.61 8.45
CA SER A 11 12.78 8.98 8.24
C SER A 11 12.59 9.32 6.76
N PHE A 12 11.45 9.92 6.42
CA PHE A 12 11.19 10.54 5.12
C PHE A 12 10.91 12.03 5.31
N GLU A 13 11.61 12.88 4.56
CA GLU A 13 11.53 14.35 4.67
C GLU A 13 11.65 14.89 6.12
N GLY A 14 12.45 14.22 6.96
CA GLY A 14 12.67 14.61 8.36
C GLY A 14 11.55 14.18 9.32
N THR A 15 10.60 13.37 8.87
CA THR A 15 9.55 12.76 9.70
C THR A 15 9.80 11.26 9.84
N LEU A 16 9.70 10.74 11.07
CA LEU A 16 9.74 9.28 11.33
C LEU A 16 8.60 8.59 10.55
N GLU A 17 8.96 7.79 9.54
CA GLU A 17 8.06 6.93 8.76
C GLU A 17 8.22 5.48 9.18
N ALA A 18 7.88 5.20 10.44
CA ALA A 18 7.78 3.83 10.94
C ALA A 18 6.39 3.62 11.54
N THR A 19 5.57 2.76 10.90
CA THR A 19 4.22 2.43 11.40
C THR A 19 4.28 1.56 12.65
N VAL A 20 5.30 0.69 12.77
CA VAL A 20 5.57 -0.15 13.94
C VAL A 20 7.08 -0.36 14.05
N CYS A 21 7.69 -0.01 15.18
CA CYS A 21 9.10 -0.28 15.46
C CYS A 21 9.21 -1.25 16.64
N LEU A 22 9.65 -2.47 16.36
CA LEU A 22 9.89 -3.53 17.35
C LEU A 22 11.32 -4.02 17.22
N TRP A 23 12.04 -4.17 18.34
CA TRP A 23 13.39 -4.74 18.34
C TRP A 23 13.59 -5.68 19.52
N ARG A 24 14.61 -6.53 19.42
CA ARG A 24 15.04 -7.42 20.50
C ARG A 24 16.55 -7.54 20.47
N ARG A 25 17.25 -7.19 21.55
CA ARG A 25 18.71 -7.35 21.62
C ARG A 25 19.07 -8.82 21.79
N HIS A 26 20.30 -9.16 21.41
CA HIS A 26 20.80 -10.54 21.43
C HIS A 26 20.72 -11.19 22.82
N ASP A 27 20.83 -10.40 23.88
CA ASP A 27 20.82 -10.81 25.28
C ASP A 27 19.47 -10.67 25.98
N GLU A 28 18.39 -10.32 25.25
CA GLU A 28 17.07 -10.09 25.83
C GLU A 28 16.09 -11.22 25.50
N GLU A 29 15.15 -11.51 26.40
CA GLU A 29 14.16 -12.58 26.23
C GLU A 29 12.83 -12.09 25.65
N GLN A 30 12.62 -10.78 25.54
CA GLN A 30 11.37 -10.16 25.11
C GLN A 30 11.59 -9.15 23.97
N TRP A 31 10.54 -8.90 23.20
CA TRP A 31 10.52 -7.82 22.21
C TRP A 31 10.21 -6.49 22.89
N HIS A 32 10.85 -5.45 22.39
CA HIS A 32 10.69 -4.07 22.84
C HIS A 32 10.03 -3.25 21.73
N ALA A 33 9.28 -2.23 22.13
CA ALA A 33 8.78 -1.17 21.26
C ALA A 33 9.30 0.17 21.81
N GLY A 34 9.43 1.18 20.95
CA GLY A 34 9.83 2.51 21.37
C GLY A 34 8.75 3.24 22.15
N GLU A 35 9.16 4.11 23.08
CA GLU A 35 8.30 5.20 23.52
C GLU A 35 8.13 6.17 22.35
N ILE A 36 6.92 6.25 21.83
CA ILE A 36 6.57 7.15 20.73
C ILE A 36 5.88 8.36 21.35
N ASP A 37 6.55 9.51 21.28
CA ASP A 37 5.92 10.80 21.50
C ASP A 37 5.16 11.19 20.23
N PHE A 38 3.86 10.90 20.22
CA PHE A 38 3.00 11.28 19.12
C PHE A 38 2.87 12.81 19.04
N PRO A 39 3.06 13.45 17.87
CA PRO A 39 2.80 14.88 17.71
C PRO A 39 1.32 15.20 17.95
N ASP A 40 1.01 16.44 18.33
CA ASP A 40 -0.38 16.90 18.37
C ASP A 40 -0.96 16.96 16.95
N GLY A 41 -2.24 16.56 16.78
CA GLY A 41 -2.93 16.63 15.49
C GLY A 41 -4.02 15.56 15.33
N ASP A 42 -4.72 15.58 14.19
CA ASP A 42 -5.85 14.68 13.91
C ASP A 42 -5.42 13.25 13.55
N ASP A 43 -4.20 13.06 13.03
CA ASP A 43 -3.64 11.75 12.64
C ASP A 43 -2.18 11.64 13.13
N PRO A 44 -1.97 11.58 14.45
CA PRO A 44 -0.66 11.82 15.04
C PRO A 44 0.31 10.64 14.83
N ASP A 45 -0.21 9.44 14.55
CA ASP A 45 0.58 8.26 14.18
C ASP A 45 0.62 8.03 12.65
N GLY A 46 -0.03 8.91 11.87
CA GLY A 46 -0.13 8.82 10.41
C GLY A 46 -0.91 7.61 9.89
N ALA A 47 -1.47 6.78 10.77
CA ALA A 47 -2.09 5.51 10.41
C ALA A 47 -3.39 5.74 9.65
N SER A 48 -4.15 6.78 10.00
CA SER A 48 -5.41 7.10 9.33
C SER A 48 -5.17 7.48 7.87
N ARG A 49 -4.12 8.26 7.58
CA ARG A 49 -3.68 8.59 6.22
C ARG A 49 -3.17 7.35 5.49
N LEU A 50 -2.27 6.59 6.12
CA LEU A 50 -1.61 5.43 5.50
C LEU A 50 -2.61 4.33 5.12
N PHE A 51 -3.54 4.02 6.03
CA PHE A 51 -4.51 2.95 5.84
C PHE A 51 -5.83 3.43 5.24
N LYS A 52 -5.96 4.72 4.88
CA LYS A 52 -7.20 5.32 4.38
C LYS A 52 -7.85 4.49 3.27
N VAL A 53 -7.09 4.11 2.25
CA VAL A 53 -7.59 3.35 1.09
C VAL A 53 -8.11 1.98 1.51
N LEU A 54 -7.38 1.31 2.41
CA LEU A 54 -7.73 -0.02 2.90
C LEU A 54 -8.97 0.01 3.80
N VAL A 55 -9.08 1.02 4.68
CA VAL A 55 -10.22 1.21 5.59
C VAL A 55 -11.48 1.62 4.83
N GLU A 56 -11.37 2.51 3.84
CA GLU A 56 -12.51 2.86 2.98
C GLU A 56 -12.97 1.65 2.14
N GLY A 57 -12.05 0.78 1.74
CA GLY A 57 -12.38 -0.52 1.14
C GLY A 57 -13.21 -0.45 -0.14
N ALA A 58 -13.15 0.69 -0.85
CA ALA A 58 -14.02 1.00 -1.98
C ALA A 58 -13.20 1.27 -3.25
N PRO A 59 -13.71 0.91 -4.45
CA PRO A 59 -13.04 1.21 -5.72
C PRO A 59 -12.70 2.69 -5.90
N ALA A 60 -13.60 3.59 -5.49
CA ALA A 60 -13.37 5.03 -5.56
C ALA A 60 -12.24 5.53 -4.64
N ALA A 61 -11.96 4.82 -3.54
CA ALA A 61 -10.85 5.15 -2.65
C ALA A 61 -9.51 4.83 -3.33
N TYR A 62 -9.40 3.62 -3.91
CA TYR A 62 -8.21 3.22 -4.65
C TYR A 62 -8.02 4.05 -5.92
N HIS A 63 -9.10 4.36 -6.64
CA HIS A 63 -9.05 5.19 -7.85
C HIS A 63 -8.42 6.57 -7.57
N ARG A 64 -8.90 7.29 -6.55
CA ARG A 64 -8.30 8.58 -6.14
C ARG A 64 -6.83 8.44 -5.78
N PHE A 65 -6.49 7.43 -4.98
CA PHE A 65 -5.10 7.14 -4.62
C PHE A 65 -4.23 6.88 -5.86
N ALA A 66 -4.72 6.07 -6.81
CA ALA A 66 -3.97 5.70 -8.00
C ALA A 66 -3.75 6.90 -8.93
N GLU A 67 -4.75 7.77 -9.10
CA GLU A 67 -4.59 9.00 -9.89
C GLU A 67 -3.57 9.95 -9.26
N ASP A 68 -3.61 10.13 -7.94
CA ASP A 68 -2.67 10.98 -7.21
C ASP A 68 -1.24 10.39 -7.23
N TYR A 69 -1.08 9.07 -7.03
CA TYR A 69 0.22 8.43 -6.91
C TYR A 69 0.92 8.20 -8.25
N TYR A 70 0.18 7.79 -9.29
CA TYR A 70 0.73 7.57 -10.62
C TYR A 70 0.66 8.81 -11.52
N GLU A 71 0.09 9.91 -11.00
CA GLU A 71 -0.05 11.20 -11.69
C GLU A 71 -0.71 11.06 -13.09
N THR A 72 -1.67 10.14 -13.21
CA THR A 72 -2.31 9.81 -14.48
C THR A 72 -3.79 9.49 -14.28
N ALA A 73 -4.61 9.76 -15.29
CA ALA A 73 -6.03 9.42 -15.24
C ALA A 73 -6.21 7.89 -15.27
N ILE A 74 -7.09 7.38 -14.41
CA ILE A 74 -7.36 5.94 -14.30
C ILE A 74 -8.85 5.68 -14.56
N ASP A 75 -9.16 4.59 -15.29
CA ASP A 75 -10.53 4.16 -15.52
C ASP A 75 -11.15 3.59 -14.22
N LEU A 76 -12.09 4.34 -13.64
CA LEU A 76 -12.80 3.94 -12.41
C LEU A 76 -13.63 2.66 -12.60
N GLU A 77 -14.20 2.42 -13.78
CA GLU A 77 -14.94 1.18 -14.05
C GLU A 77 -13.98 -0.01 -14.00
N ALA A 78 -12.79 0.12 -14.57
CA ALA A 78 -11.75 -0.91 -14.49
C ALA A 78 -11.32 -1.23 -13.07
N VAL A 79 -11.11 -0.21 -12.24
CA VAL A 79 -10.82 -0.40 -10.81
C VAL A 79 -11.97 -1.16 -10.12
N GLY A 80 -13.22 -0.80 -10.43
CA GLY A 80 -14.40 -1.49 -9.89
C GLY A 80 -14.50 -2.96 -10.29
N GLU A 81 -14.17 -3.30 -11.54
CA GLU A 81 -14.14 -4.69 -12.00
C GLU A 81 -13.05 -5.52 -11.31
N ILE A 82 -11.89 -4.91 -11.05
CA ILE A 82 -10.80 -5.57 -10.32
C ILE A 82 -11.18 -5.81 -8.85
N PHE A 83 -11.76 -4.81 -8.19
CA PHE A 83 -12.27 -4.95 -6.83
C PHE A 83 -13.35 -6.03 -6.70
N ALA A 84 -14.14 -6.24 -7.75
CA ALA A 84 -15.14 -7.30 -7.81
C ALA A 84 -14.55 -8.68 -8.15
N LEU A 85 -13.22 -8.80 -8.25
CA LEU A 85 -12.50 -10.03 -8.60
C LEU A 85 -12.99 -10.65 -9.91
N ARG A 86 -13.39 -9.80 -10.88
CA ARG A 86 -13.72 -10.31 -12.22
C ARG A 86 -12.47 -10.91 -12.86
N PRO A 87 -12.60 -12.00 -13.64
CA PRO A 87 -11.46 -12.58 -14.34
C PRO A 87 -10.72 -11.54 -15.17
N LEU A 88 -9.40 -11.47 -15.01
CA LEU A 88 -8.60 -10.47 -15.71
C LEU A 88 -8.57 -10.78 -17.22
N THR A 89 -8.87 -9.78 -18.05
CA THR A 89 -8.82 -9.87 -19.52
C THR A 89 -7.85 -8.85 -20.09
N ASN A 90 -7.36 -9.09 -21.32
CA ASN A 90 -6.49 -8.13 -22.00
C ASN A 90 -7.17 -6.77 -22.24
N GLU A 91 -8.49 -6.76 -22.40
CA GLU A 91 -9.27 -5.52 -22.51
C GLU A 91 -9.24 -4.74 -21.20
N LEU A 92 -9.52 -5.41 -20.08
CA LEU A 92 -9.50 -4.81 -18.75
C LEU A 92 -8.10 -4.26 -18.40
N VAL A 93 -7.03 -5.02 -18.68
CA VAL A 93 -5.64 -4.59 -18.46
C VAL A 93 -5.33 -3.33 -19.27
N ARG A 94 -5.70 -3.31 -20.55
CA ARG A 94 -5.37 -2.18 -21.45
C ARG A 94 -6.05 -0.87 -21.09
N ARG A 95 -7.22 -0.91 -20.43
CA ARG A 95 -7.86 0.31 -19.91
C ARG A 95 -7.07 0.94 -18.76
N LEU A 96 -6.27 0.17 -18.03
CA LEU A 96 -5.38 0.67 -16.98
C LEU A 96 -3.98 0.97 -17.50
N ASN A 97 -3.47 0.12 -18.40
CA ASN A 97 -2.17 0.30 -19.02
C ASN A 97 -2.17 -0.30 -20.42
N ALA A 98 -2.18 0.58 -21.43
CA ALA A 98 -2.29 0.19 -22.84
C ALA A 98 -1.13 -0.68 -23.35
N ASP A 99 0.03 -0.61 -22.69
CA ASP A 99 1.25 -1.32 -23.08
C ASP A 99 1.35 -2.73 -22.47
N ARG A 100 0.35 -3.15 -21.69
CA ARG A 100 0.35 -4.43 -20.98
C ARG A 100 -0.79 -5.35 -21.43
N VAL A 101 -0.55 -6.64 -21.26
CA VAL A 101 -1.52 -7.72 -21.43
C VAL A 101 -1.46 -8.69 -20.26
N VAL A 102 -2.47 -9.56 -20.12
CA VAL A 102 -2.58 -10.52 -19.01
C VAL A 102 -1.36 -11.45 -18.92
N THR A 103 -0.75 -11.81 -20.06
CA THR A 103 0.46 -12.66 -20.07
C THR A 103 1.66 -12.00 -19.42
N ASP A 104 1.75 -10.66 -19.44
CA ASP A 104 2.85 -9.93 -18.79
C ASP A 104 2.72 -9.96 -17.26
N LEU A 105 1.55 -10.34 -16.74
CA LEU A 105 1.18 -10.31 -15.32
C LEU A 105 1.11 -11.73 -14.73
N ALA A 106 1.55 -12.75 -15.47
CA ALA A 106 1.33 -14.15 -15.09
C ALA A 106 1.96 -14.51 -13.73
N GLU A 107 3.17 -14.02 -13.46
CA GLU A 107 3.86 -14.23 -12.18
C GLU A 107 3.13 -13.53 -11.03
N ASP A 108 2.78 -12.25 -11.21
CA ASP A 108 2.06 -11.45 -10.21
C ASP A 108 0.70 -12.07 -9.86
N LEU A 109 -0.05 -12.54 -10.87
CA LEU A 109 -1.37 -13.15 -10.69
C LEU A 109 -1.29 -14.46 -9.92
N ALA A 110 -0.24 -15.26 -10.17
CA ALA A 110 0.01 -16.50 -9.44
C ALA A 110 0.41 -16.22 -7.98
N GLU A 111 1.22 -15.18 -7.75
CA GLU A 111 1.65 -14.77 -6.40
C GLU A 111 0.47 -14.35 -5.53
N ILE A 112 -0.42 -13.49 -6.05
CA ILE A 112 -1.53 -12.93 -5.28
C ILE A 112 -2.82 -13.78 -5.35
N GLY A 113 -2.83 -14.84 -6.16
CA GLY A 113 -3.99 -15.72 -6.33
C GLY A 113 -5.20 -15.06 -6.99
N TYR A 114 -4.96 -14.07 -7.86
CA TYR A 114 -6.04 -13.33 -8.52
C TYR A 114 -6.74 -14.19 -9.58
N PRO A 115 -8.08 -14.08 -9.76
CA PRO A 115 -8.79 -14.81 -10.82
C PRO A 115 -8.28 -14.46 -12.22
N SER A 116 -7.52 -15.38 -12.81
CA SER A 116 -7.19 -15.34 -14.23
C SER A 116 -7.96 -16.44 -14.96
N ARG A 117 -8.50 -16.10 -16.13
CA ARG A 117 -9.08 -17.14 -16.99
C ARG A 117 -7.91 -17.98 -17.53
N PRO A 118 -8.00 -19.32 -17.54
CA PRO A 118 -7.01 -20.13 -18.25
C PRO A 118 -7.04 -19.72 -19.73
N VAL A 119 -5.87 -19.45 -20.30
CA VAL A 119 -5.68 -19.22 -21.74
C VAL A 119 -6.05 -20.47 -22.52
#